data_AF-A0A919MCX9-F1
#
_entry.id   AF-A0A919MCX9-F1
#
_cell.length_a   1.000
_cell.length_b   1.000
_cell.length_c   1.000
_cell.angle_alpha   90.00
_cell.angle_beta   90.00
_cell.angle_gamma   90.00
#
_symmetry.space_group_name_H-M   'P 1'
#
loop_
_entity.id
_entity.type
_entity.pdbx_description
1 polymer ?
#
loop_
_entity_poly.entity_id
_entity_poly.type
_entity_poly.pdbx_seq_one_letter_code
_entity_poly.pdbx_strand_id
1 'polypeptide(L)'
;MSWQTSKTWKASNDPDFTAKMRAILDLYDRALAAGRVVCVDEFRPLNLQPRPGRAWRPQGKPVRLRATYHRDHGVRHMIASLELATGRIHYRIRDRKRSGEFLAFLKSLRRRWPGQTLHLIVDNFSPHKHPTVRAWCQANDVELVFLPTYSSWLNWIEAEFAALRYFALNGTDHRSHAEQDTAIGYYIRWHNQRARPKTGYATESKIRHPDYPFKAA
;
A
#
# COMPACT_ATOMS: atom_id res chain seq x y z
N MET A 1 27.41 -24.60 -6.07
CA MET A 1 25.94 -24.47 -5.92
C MET A 1 25.66 -23.35 -4.92
N SER A 2 24.70 -22.46 -5.19
CA SER A 2 24.29 -21.40 -4.26
C SER A 2 22.90 -21.72 -3.69
N TRP A 3 22.65 -21.27 -2.45
CA TRP A 3 21.33 -21.38 -1.86
C TRP A 3 20.37 -20.42 -2.58
N GLN A 4 19.36 -20.96 -3.25
CA GLN A 4 18.38 -20.19 -4.02
C GLN A 4 16.98 -20.34 -3.43
N THR A 5 16.25 -19.24 -3.36
CA THR A 5 14.83 -19.23 -2.97
C THR A 5 13.96 -19.24 -4.22
N SER A 6 13.09 -20.23 -4.35
CA SER A 6 12.06 -20.26 -5.40
C SER A 6 11.05 -19.12 -5.19
N LYS A 7 10.73 -18.39 -6.26
CA LYS A 7 9.73 -17.30 -6.24
C LYS A 7 8.64 -17.58 -7.26
N THR A 8 7.39 -17.28 -6.91
CA THR A 8 6.28 -17.28 -7.87
C THR A 8 6.31 -15.97 -8.66
N TRP A 9 6.08 -16.06 -9.98
CA TRP A 9 6.07 -14.91 -10.89
C TRP A 9 4.73 -14.83 -11.62
N LYS A 10 4.17 -13.63 -11.75
CA LYS A 10 3.01 -13.35 -12.61
C LYS A 10 3.43 -12.30 -13.64
N ALA A 11 3.32 -12.65 -14.92
CA ALA A 11 3.42 -11.67 -15.99
C ALA A 11 2.10 -10.90 -16.10
N SER A 12 2.18 -9.60 -16.39
CA SER A 12 1.00 -8.82 -16.75
C SER A 12 0.53 -9.22 -18.15
N ASN A 13 -0.79 -9.25 -18.36
CA ASN A 13 -1.42 -9.36 -19.67
C ASN A 13 -2.12 -8.05 -20.08
N ASP A 14 -1.75 -6.94 -19.44
CA ASP A 14 -2.30 -5.62 -19.75
C ASP A 14 -1.71 -5.12 -21.09
N PRO A 15 -2.53 -4.85 -22.12
CA PRO A 15 -2.03 -4.39 -23.42
C PRO A 15 -1.30 -3.05 -23.31
N ASP A 16 -1.64 -2.23 -22.30
CA ASP A 16 -1.01 -0.93 -22.07
C ASP A 16 0.10 -0.98 -21.01
N PHE A 17 0.59 -2.18 -20.68
CA PHE A 17 1.52 -2.40 -19.57
C PHE A 17 2.68 -1.40 -19.58
N THR A 18 3.39 -1.30 -20.71
CA THR A 18 4.57 -0.45 -20.80
C THR A 18 4.23 1.05 -20.74
N ALA A 19 3.14 1.46 -21.39
CA ALA A 19 2.71 2.85 -21.38
C ALA A 19 2.34 3.30 -19.96
N LYS A 20 1.53 2.51 -19.25
CA LYS A 20 1.15 2.76 -17.84
C LYS A 20 2.37 2.74 -16.92
N MET A 21 3.26 1.76 -17.08
CA MET A 21 4.48 1.65 -16.28
C MET A 21 5.34 2.91 -16.43
N ARG A 22 5.61 3.35 -17.66
CA ARG A 22 6.41 4.55 -17.95
C ARG A 22 5.74 5.80 -17.36
N ALA A 23 4.44 5.98 -17.56
CA ALA A 23 3.71 7.10 -16.99
C ALA A 23 3.83 7.20 -15.46
N ILE A 24 3.78 6.06 -14.75
CA ILE A 24 3.96 6.01 -13.29
C ILE A 24 5.41 6.32 -12.89
N LEU A 25 6.39 5.77 -13.60
CA LEU A 25 7.80 6.05 -13.35
C LEU A 25 8.13 7.54 -13.55
N ASP A 26 7.60 8.15 -14.62
CA ASP A 26 7.73 9.59 -14.89
C ASP A 26 7.05 10.44 -13.81
N LEU A 27 5.94 9.94 -13.24
CA LEU A 27 5.24 10.60 -12.15
C LEU A 27 6.03 10.51 -10.84
N TYR A 28 6.69 9.39 -10.57
CA TYR A 28 7.60 9.24 -9.43
C TYR A 28 8.81 10.16 -9.54
N ASP A 29 9.38 10.32 -10.73
CA ASP A 29 10.55 11.19 -10.94
C ASP A 29 10.18 12.67 -10.82
N ARG A 30 8.94 13.04 -11.18
CA ARG A 30 8.41 14.40 -11.06
C ARG A 30 7.62 14.64 -9.78
N ALA A 31 7.62 13.71 -8.82
CA ALA A 31 6.72 13.76 -7.67
C ALA A 31 6.86 15.01 -6.79
N LEU A 32 7.99 15.71 -6.86
CA LEU A 32 8.23 16.97 -6.15
C LEU A 32 7.79 18.21 -6.94
N ALA A 33 7.56 18.10 -8.24
CA ALA A 33 7.24 19.21 -9.16
C ALA A 33 5.85 19.12 -9.79
N ALA A 34 5.29 17.92 -9.97
CA ALA A 34 4.04 17.66 -10.69
C ALA A 34 2.80 17.60 -9.77
N GLY A 35 2.71 18.50 -8.79
CA GLY A 35 1.63 18.45 -7.79
C GLY A 35 1.84 17.35 -6.73
N ARG A 36 0.76 16.74 -6.24
CA ARG A 36 0.81 15.78 -5.13
C ARG A 36 0.64 14.34 -5.62
N VAL A 37 1.75 13.63 -5.73
CA VAL A 37 1.75 12.20 -6.07
C VAL A 37 1.55 11.36 -4.82
N VAL A 38 0.57 10.46 -4.86
CA VAL A 38 0.17 9.65 -3.72
C VAL A 38 -0.11 8.22 -4.17
N CYS A 39 0.60 7.25 -3.62
CA CYS A 39 0.25 5.84 -3.78
C CYS A 39 -0.90 5.49 -2.83
N VAL A 40 -1.94 4.80 -3.31
CA VAL A 40 -3.09 4.36 -2.49
C VAL A 40 -3.32 2.87 -2.70
N ASP A 41 -3.57 2.15 -1.61
CA ASP A 41 -3.82 0.71 -1.66
C ASP A 41 -4.56 0.21 -0.41
N GLU A 42 -5.17 -0.97 -0.53
CA GLU A 42 -5.76 -1.73 0.56
C GLU A 42 -4.75 -2.70 1.17
N PHE A 43 -4.45 -2.50 2.45
CA PHE A 43 -3.71 -3.51 3.19
C PHE A 43 -4.52 -4.80 3.27
N ARG A 44 -3.79 -5.93 3.21
CA ARG A 44 -4.37 -7.27 3.35
C ARG A 44 -5.28 -7.37 4.58
N PRO A 45 -6.26 -8.30 4.58
CA PRO A 45 -7.26 -8.35 5.64
C PRO A 45 -6.64 -8.45 7.04
N LEU A 46 -7.13 -7.59 7.93
CA LEU A 46 -6.71 -7.46 9.32
C LEU A 46 -7.50 -8.47 10.17
N ASN A 47 -7.02 -9.72 10.14
CA ASN A 47 -7.52 -10.78 11.01
C ASN A 47 -6.90 -10.67 12.40
N LEU A 48 -7.69 -11.00 13.43
CA LEU A 48 -7.19 -11.30 14.77
C LEU A 48 -6.71 -12.75 14.79
N GLN A 49 -5.44 -12.95 14.47
CA GLN A 49 -4.81 -14.26 14.48
C GLN A 49 -3.39 -14.16 15.04
N PRO A 50 -2.87 -15.20 15.72
CA PRO A 50 -1.48 -15.29 16.09
C PRO A 50 -0.62 -15.22 14.81
N ARG A 51 0.34 -14.31 14.81
CA ARG A 51 1.28 -14.12 13.69
C ARG A 51 2.68 -14.50 14.16
N PRO A 52 3.31 -15.55 13.60
CA PRO A 52 4.68 -15.86 13.93
C PRO A 52 5.59 -14.69 13.54
N GLY A 53 6.67 -14.51 14.28
CA GLY A 53 7.60 -13.42 14.07
C GLY A 53 8.88 -13.62 14.88
N ARG A 54 9.80 -12.68 14.74
CA ARG A 54 11.10 -12.68 15.43
C ARG A 54 11.18 -11.42 16.27
N ALA A 55 11.63 -11.55 17.52
CA ALA A 55 11.81 -10.43 18.41
C ALA A 55 12.96 -10.69 19.39
N TRP A 56 13.64 -9.64 19.83
CA TRP A 56 14.68 -9.70 20.85
C TRP A 56 14.10 -10.10 22.20
N ARG A 57 14.62 -11.16 22.83
CA ARG A 57 14.15 -11.70 24.11
C ARG A 57 15.32 -12.21 24.95
N PRO A 58 15.19 -12.23 26.29
CA PRO A 58 16.16 -12.91 27.14
C PRO A 58 16.37 -14.36 26.71
N GLN A 59 17.61 -14.84 26.81
CA GLN A 59 17.96 -16.21 26.47
C GLN A 59 17.12 -17.22 27.28
N GLY A 60 16.70 -18.31 26.63
CA GLY A 60 15.92 -19.37 27.26
C GLY A 60 14.44 -19.07 27.50
N LYS A 61 13.93 -17.87 27.16
CA LYS A 61 12.52 -17.48 27.37
C LYS A 61 11.80 -17.19 26.04
N PRO A 62 11.59 -18.20 25.17
CA PRO A 62 10.84 -18.00 23.93
C PRO A 62 9.36 -17.70 24.21
N VAL A 63 8.80 -16.72 23.50
CA VAL A 63 7.36 -16.44 23.53
C VAL A 63 6.64 -17.50 22.70
N ARG A 64 5.62 -18.12 23.28
CA ARG A 64 4.71 -19.04 22.58
C ARG A 64 3.41 -18.32 22.28
N LEU A 65 2.97 -18.38 21.03
CA LEU A 65 1.65 -17.89 20.62
C LEU A 65 0.67 -19.07 20.58
N ARG A 66 -0.63 -18.77 20.61
CA ARG A 66 -1.67 -19.80 20.46
C ARG A 66 -1.51 -20.54 19.14
N ALA A 67 -1.72 -21.85 19.15
CA ALA A 67 -1.72 -22.67 17.94
C ALA A 67 -3.02 -22.53 17.15
N THR A 68 -4.15 -22.38 17.83
CA THR A 68 -5.49 -22.27 17.24
C THR A 68 -6.12 -20.90 17.52
N TYR A 69 -6.92 -20.42 16.58
CA TYR A 69 -7.70 -19.21 16.74
C TYR A 69 -9.05 -19.33 16.02
N HIS A 70 -10.07 -18.71 16.60
CA HIS A 70 -11.39 -18.56 16.00
C HIS A 70 -11.55 -17.13 15.47
N ARG A 71 -12.39 -16.95 14.45
CA ARG A 71 -12.59 -15.66 13.76
C ARG A 71 -13.86 -14.95 14.23
N ASP A 72 -14.05 -14.89 15.54
CA ASP A 72 -15.32 -14.47 16.14
C ASP A 72 -15.59 -12.97 15.98
N HIS A 73 -14.53 -12.18 15.83
CA HIS A 73 -14.61 -10.71 15.72
C HIS A 73 -14.63 -10.20 14.28
N GLY A 74 -14.80 -11.08 13.29
CA GLY A 74 -14.76 -10.70 11.88
C GLY A 74 -13.39 -10.15 11.44
N VAL A 75 -13.38 -9.44 10.32
CA VAL A 75 -12.15 -8.97 9.65
C VAL A 75 -12.28 -7.50 9.33
N ARG A 76 -11.19 -6.74 9.59
CA ARG A 76 -11.10 -5.33 9.21
C ARG A 76 -10.24 -5.14 7.97
N HIS A 77 -10.41 -3.99 7.34
CA HIS A 77 -9.70 -3.57 6.15
C HIS A 77 -9.07 -2.21 6.40
N MET A 78 -7.81 -2.05 6.01
CA MET A 78 -7.12 -0.77 6.07
C MET A 78 -6.94 -0.26 4.65
N ILE A 79 -7.45 0.94 4.39
CA ILE A 79 -7.13 1.71 3.18
C ILE A 79 -6.06 2.72 3.61
N ALA A 80 -4.97 2.79 2.87
CA ALA A 80 -3.89 3.70 3.19
C ALA A 80 -3.35 4.40 1.95
N SER A 81 -2.68 5.52 2.20
CA SER A 81 -1.98 6.30 1.21
C SER A 81 -0.57 6.62 1.67
N LEU A 82 0.36 6.70 0.72
CA LEU A 82 1.73 7.15 0.89
C LEU A 82 1.92 8.40 0.04
N GLU A 83 2.17 9.53 0.69
CA GLU A 83 2.49 10.79 0.03
C GLU A 83 3.98 10.84 -0.29
N LEU A 84 4.35 10.94 -1.57
CA LEU A 84 5.76 10.83 -1.97
C LEU A 84 6.59 12.03 -1.52
N ALA A 85 6.05 13.25 -1.58
CA ALA A 85 6.77 14.47 -1.22
C ALA A 85 7.21 14.51 0.25
N THR A 86 6.50 13.83 1.16
CA THR A 86 6.84 13.82 2.59
C THR A 86 7.25 12.43 3.09
N GLY A 87 6.91 11.39 2.33
CA GLY A 87 6.98 9.99 2.73
C GLY A 87 5.98 9.61 3.82
N ARG A 88 4.97 10.43 4.11
CA ARG A 88 4.01 10.14 5.18
C ARG A 88 2.92 9.18 4.74
N ILE A 89 2.48 8.34 5.67
CA ILE A 89 1.38 7.41 5.49
C ILE A 89 0.13 7.96 6.15
N HIS A 90 -0.98 7.98 5.42
CA HIS A 90 -2.31 8.24 5.96
C HIS A 90 -3.18 7.00 5.80
N TYR A 91 -4.04 6.71 6.78
CA TYR A 91 -4.82 5.48 6.73
C TYR A 91 -6.19 5.61 7.38
N ARG A 92 -7.09 4.70 7.02
CA ARG A 92 -8.37 4.45 7.69
C ARG A 92 -8.62 2.97 7.78
N ILE A 93 -9.05 2.53 8.96
CA ILE A 93 -9.53 1.17 9.18
C ILE A 93 -11.06 1.17 9.07
N ARG A 94 -11.59 0.15 8.40
CA ARG A 94 -12.99 -0.01 8.02
C ARG A 94 -13.40 -1.47 8.15
N ASP A 95 -14.68 -1.72 8.41
CA ASP A 95 -15.20 -3.09 8.47
C ASP A 95 -15.43 -3.69 7.08
N ARG A 96 -15.47 -2.86 6.04
CA ARG A 96 -15.69 -3.24 4.64
C ARG A 96 -14.74 -2.46 3.72
N LYS A 97 -14.56 -2.96 2.49
CA LYS A 97 -13.74 -2.34 1.43
C LYS A 97 -14.52 -2.17 0.12
N ARG A 98 -15.56 -1.32 0.13
CA ARG A 98 -16.39 -1.01 -1.05
C ARG A 98 -16.09 0.39 -1.57
N SER A 99 -16.76 0.78 -2.65
CA SER A 99 -16.59 2.11 -3.26
C SER A 99 -16.92 3.26 -2.33
N GLY A 100 -17.88 3.08 -1.40
CA GLY A 100 -18.23 4.08 -0.40
C GLY A 100 -17.11 4.36 0.59
N GLU A 101 -16.47 3.32 1.13
CA GLU A 101 -15.34 3.47 2.05
C GLU A 101 -14.11 4.07 1.36
N PHE A 102 -13.85 3.66 0.12
CA PHE A 102 -12.80 4.23 -0.72
C PHE A 102 -13.05 5.72 -0.99
N LEU A 103 -14.26 6.10 -1.42
CA LEU A 103 -14.63 7.49 -1.64
C LEU A 103 -14.51 8.33 -0.36
N ALA A 104 -14.93 7.80 0.79
CA ALA A 104 -14.79 8.47 2.07
C ALA A 104 -13.31 8.68 2.43
N PHE A 105 -12.43 7.74 2.08
CA PHE A 105 -10.99 7.88 2.22
C PHE A 105 -10.45 8.99 1.30
N LEU A 106 -10.83 9.01 0.02
CA LEU A 106 -10.42 10.06 -0.92
C LEU A 106 -10.87 11.46 -0.47
N LYS A 107 -12.10 11.61 0.00
CA LYS A 107 -12.59 12.86 0.61
C LYS A 107 -11.73 13.32 1.78
N SER A 108 -11.19 12.38 2.56
CA SER A 108 -10.28 12.69 3.67
C SER A 108 -8.89 13.14 3.21
N LEU A 109 -8.42 12.67 2.05
CA LEU A 109 -7.19 13.14 1.42
C LEU A 109 -7.39 14.53 0.80
N ARG A 110 -8.51 14.74 0.09
CA ARG A 110 -8.83 16.04 -0.52
C ARG A 110 -8.89 17.17 0.50
N ARG A 111 -9.52 16.92 1.67
CA ARG A 111 -9.56 17.88 2.79
C ARG A 111 -8.18 18.22 3.36
N ARG A 112 -7.19 17.33 3.22
CA ARG A 112 -5.83 17.57 3.73
C ARG A 112 -5.02 18.46 2.81
N TRP A 113 -5.31 18.43 1.51
CA TRP A 113 -4.57 19.18 0.52
C TRP A 113 -5.52 20.03 -0.33
N PRO A 114 -6.32 20.95 0.23
CA PRO A 114 -7.25 21.75 -0.58
C PRO A 114 -6.51 22.52 -1.70
N GLY A 115 -7.12 22.61 -2.88
CA GLY A 115 -6.60 23.39 -4.02
C GLY A 115 -5.39 22.81 -4.76
N GLN A 116 -5.01 21.56 -4.52
CA GLN A 116 -3.88 20.91 -5.22
C GLN A 116 -4.36 19.78 -6.13
N THR A 117 -3.78 19.62 -7.31
CA THR A 117 -4.00 18.40 -8.11
C THR A 117 -3.42 17.19 -7.40
N LEU A 118 -4.23 16.14 -7.21
CA LEU A 118 -3.79 14.86 -6.64
C LEU A 118 -3.65 13.83 -7.75
N HIS A 119 -2.47 13.24 -7.89
CA HIS A 119 -2.24 12.09 -8.75
C HIS A 119 -2.19 10.85 -7.87
N LEU A 120 -3.29 10.09 -7.84
CA LEU A 120 -3.44 8.91 -7.01
C LEU A 120 -3.10 7.65 -7.80
N ILE A 121 -1.98 7.02 -7.46
CA ILE A 121 -1.57 5.75 -8.06
C ILE A 121 -2.32 4.63 -7.34
N VAL A 122 -3.14 3.89 -8.08
CA VAL A 122 -4.07 2.88 -7.54
C VAL A 122 -4.01 1.59 -8.36
N ASP A 123 -4.33 0.46 -7.74
CA ASP A 123 -4.50 -0.79 -8.45
C ASP A 123 -5.84 -0.85 -9.24
N ASN A 124 -6.10 -1.98 -9.89
CA ASN A 124 -7.29 -2.19 -10.72
C ASN A 124 -8.54 -2.63 -9.94
N PHE A 125 -8.56 -2.51 -8.61
CA PHE A 125 -9.67 -2.97 -7.78
C PHE A 125 -10.99 -2.28 -8.18
N SER A 126 -12.08 -3.05 -8.26
CA SER A 126 -13.34 -2.59 -8.86
C SER A 126 -13.96 -1.36 -8.16
N PRO A 127 -13.88 -1.18 -6.82
CA PRO A 127 -14.29 0.06 -6.16
C PRO A 127 -13.63 1.33 -6.69
N HIS A 128 -12.37 1.27 -7.15
CA HIS A 128 -11.66 2.43 -7.69
C HIS A 128 -12.28 2.91 -9.01
N LYS A 129 -12.92 2.00 -9.74
CA LYS A 129 -13.54 2.28 -11.05
C LYS A 129 -15.02 2.63 -10.95
N HIS A 130 -15.60 2.63 -9.75
CA HIS A 130 -17.02 2.90 -9.55
C HIS A 130 -17.41 4.28 -10.09
N PRO A 131 -18.54 4.43 -10.80
CA PRO A 131 -18.93 5.70 -11.43
C PRO A 131 -18.94 6.89 -10.47
N THR A 132 -19.50 6.70 -9.27
CA THR A 132 -19.51 7.74 -8.22
C THR A 132 -18.11 8.17 -7.77
N VAL A 133 -17.15 7.24 -7.74
CA VAL A 133 -15.76 7.54 -7.38
C VAL A 133 -15.12 8.37 -8.50
N ARG A 134 -15.26 7.93 -9.76
CA ARG A 134 -14.72 8.63 -10.93
C ARG A 134 -15.29 10.04 -11.07
N ALA A 135 -16.61 10.18 -10.97
CA ALA A 135 -17.29 11.48 -11.06
C ALA A 135 -16.83 12.43 -9.94
N TRP A 136 -16.70 11.93 -8.70
CA TRP A 136 -16.20 12.75 -7.61
C TRP A 136 -14.73 13.16 -7.82
N CYS A 137 -13.88 12.24 -8.29
CA CYS A 137 -12.47 12.55 -8.57
C CYS A 137 -12.33 13.66 -9.62
N GLN A 138 -13.07 13.56 -10.72
CA GLN A 138 -13.10 14.57 -11.78
C GLN A 138 -13.54 15.94 -11.26
N ALA A 139 -14.55 15.99 -10.39
CA ALA A 139 -15.05 17.24 -9.81
C ALA A 139 -14.14 17.85 -8.72
N ASN A 140 -13.04 17.19 -8.32
CA ASN A 140 -12.22 17.57 -7.18
C ASN A 140 -10.71 17.61 -7.48
N ASP A 141 -10.31 17.73 -8.76
CA ASP A 141 -8.91 17.72 -9.21
C ASP A 141 -8.11 16.53 -8.67
N VAL A 142 -8.72 15.34 -8.77
CA VAL A 142 -8.11 14.07 -8.42
C VAL A 142 -8.01 13.22 -9.66
N GLU A 143 -6.78 12.95 -10.10
CA GLU A 143 -6.48 12.02 -11.17
C GLU A 143 -6.20 10.63 -10.59
N LEU A 144 -6.91 9.62 -11.08
CA LEU A 144 -6.64 8.22 -10.77
C LEU A 144 -5.70 7.64 -11.83
N VAL A 145 -4.47 7.32 -11.42
CA VAL A 145 -3.45 6.70 -12.26
C VAL A 145 -3.40 5.20 -11.96
N PHE A 146 -3.93 4.39 -12.88
CA PHE A 146 -4.05 2.95 -12.67
C PHE A 146 -2.74 2.21 -12.97
N LEU A 147 -2.32 1.36 -12.03
CA LEU A 147 -1.25 0.40 -12.25
C LEU A 147 -1.60 -0.54 -13.43
N PRO A 148 -0.61 -1.05 -14.17
CA PRO A 148 -0.81 -2.23 -15.00
C PRO A 148 -1.36 -3.42 -14.19
N THR A 149 -2.14 -4.30 -14.81
CA THR A 149 -2.63 -5.51 -14.13
C THR A 149 -1.45 -6.37 -13.63
N TYR A 150 -1.57 -7.00 -12.45
CA TYR A 150 -0.51 -7.81 -11.82
C TYR A 150 0.84 -7.10 -11.56
N SER A 151 0.85 -5.77 -11.43
CA SER A 151 2.06 -4.99 -11.18
C SER A 151 2.10 -4.30 -9.81
N SER A 152 1.65 -4.96 -8.74
CA SER A 152 1.68 -4.37 -7.39
C SER A 152 3.09 -3.98 -6.92
N TRP A 153 4.13 -4.60 -7.48
CA TRP A 153 5.53 -4.22 -7.27
C TRP A 153 5.88 -2.82 -7.82
N LEU A 154 5.00 -2.17 -8.57
CA LEU A 154 5.13 -0.78 -9.03
C LEU A 154 4.47 0.22 -8.05
N ASN A 155 3.67 -0.26 -7.10
CA ASN A 155 3.02 0.56 -6.09
C ASN A 155 3.93 0.74 -4.86
N TRP A 156 4.47 1.94 -4.63
CA TRP A 156 5.47 2.15 -3.58
C TRP A 156 4.94 1.84 -2.16
N ILE A 157 3.64 2.04 -1.92
CA ILE A 157 3.04 1.76 -0.62
C ILE A 157 3.09 0.27 -0.23
N GLU A 158 3.22 -0.65 -1.19
CA GLU A 158 3.33 -2.09 -0.90
C GLU A 158 4.60 -2.43 -0.10
N ALA A 159 5.70 -1.68 -0.33
CA ALA A 159 6.90 -1.81 0.49
C ALA A 159 6.66 -1.34 1.93
N GLU A 160 5.88 -0.28 2.11
CA GLU A 160 5.50 0.23 3.44
C GLU A 160 4.58 -0.74 4.19
N PHE A 161 3.71 -1.44 3.46
CA PHE A 161 2.88 -2.50 4.00
C PHE A 161 3.69 -3.71 4.46
N ALA A 162 4.76 -4.06 3.76
CA ALA A 162 5.69 -5.09 4.22
C ALA A 162 6.34 -4.68 5.56
N ALA A 163 6.80 -3.43 5.68
CA ALA A 163 7.38 -2.91 6.91
C ALA A 163 6.35 -2.84 8.05
N LEU A 164 5.13 -2.34 7.80
CA LEU A 164 4.05 -2.32 8.78
C LEU A 164 3.75 -3.73 9.31
N ARG A 165 3.62 -4.71 8.41
CA ARG A 165 3.41 -6.10 8.81
C ARG A 165 4.53 -6.61 9.70
N TYR A 166 5.78 -6.33 9.33
CA TYR A 166 6.93 -6.77 10.10
C TYR A 166 6.97 -6.16 11.50
N PHE A 167 6.82 -4.84 11.62
CA PHE A 167 7.02 -4.13 12.89
C PHE A 167 5.78 -4.09 13.78
N ALA A 168 4.58 -4.04 13.22
CA ALA A 168 3.35 -3.88 13.99
C ALA A 168 2.59 -5.19 14.21
N LEU A 169 2.74 -6.17 13.32
CA LEU A 169 1.84 -7.34 13.28
C LEU A 169 2.56 -8.67 13.51
N ASN A 170 3.78 -8.86 13.00
CA ASN A 170 4.50 -10.12 13.19
C ASN A 170 4.97 -10.28 14.64
N GLY A 171 4.86 -11.50 15.16
CA GLY A 171 5.20 -11.80 16.56
C GLY A 171 4.12 -11.39 17.57
N THR A 172 2.91 -11.07 17.11
CA THR A 172 1.78 -10.65 17.96
C THR A 172 0.65 -11.67 17.95
N ASP A 173 -0.20 -11.59 18.98
CA ASP A 173 -1.44 -12.35 19.09
C ASP A 173 -2.52 -11.46 19.71
N HIS A 174 -2.89 -10.42 18.96
CA HIS A 174 -3.88 -9.42 19.39
C HIS A 174 -5.24 -10.06 19.68
N ARG A 175 -5.83 -9.67 20.81
CA ARG A 175 -7.09 -10.23 21.32
C ARG A 175 -8.31 -9.41 20.93
N SER A 176 -8.11 -8.17 20.50
CA SER A 176 -9.18 -7.31 19.99
C SER A 176 -8.71 -6.47 18.81
N HIS A 177 -9.67 -5.99 18.01
CA HIS A 177 -9.36 -5.03 16.95
C HIS A 177 -8.83 -3.71 17.52
N ALA A 178 -9.28 -3.28 18.71
CA ALA A 178 -8.76 -2.08 19.35
C ALA A 178 -7.25 -2.18 19.66
N GLU A 179 -6.81 -3.36 20.11
CA GLU A 179 -5.39 -3.64 20.35
C GLU A 179 -4.58 -3.61 19.05
N GLN A 180 -5.07 -4.28 18.00
CA GLN A 180 -4.42 -4.29 16.68
C GLN A 180 -4.36 -2.89 16.05
N ASP A 181 -5.46 -2.13 16.12
CA ASP A 181 -5.56 -0.76 15.60
C ASP A 181 -4.59 0.18 16.34
N THR A 182 -4.43 -0.03 17.65
CA THR A 182 -3.48 0.71 18.50
C THR A 182 -2.04 0.42 18.08
N ALA A 183 -1.68 -0.85 17.87
CA ALA A 183 -0.35 -1.25 17.41
C ALA A 183 -0.01 -0.66 16.02
N ILE A 184 -0.95 -0.74 15.08
CA ILE A 184 -0.83 -0.12 13.74
C ILE A 184 -0.65 1.40 13.88
N GLY A 185 -1.46 2.04 14.73
CA GLY A 185 -1.39 3.48 14.98
C GLY A 185 -0.06 3.92 15.58
N TYR A 186 0.51 3.15 16.52
CA TYR A 186 1.85 3.42 17.06
C TYR A 186 2.93 3.35 15.98
N TYR A 187 2.91 2.30 15.16
CA TYR A 187 3.86 2.16 14.06
C TYR A 187 3.77 3.32 13.07
N ILE A 188 2.56 3.67 12.61
CA ILE A 188 2.38 4.74 11.61
C ILE A 188 2.79 6.10 12.17
N ARG A 189 2.51 6.39 13.45
CA ARG A 189 3.01 7.60 14.12
C ARG A 189 4.54 7.62 14.15
N TRP A 190 5.16 6.53 14.58
CA TRP A 190 6.63 6.40 14.63
C TRP A 190 7.27 6.58 13.25
N HIS A 191 6.70 5.96 12.21
CA HIS A 191 7.13 6.08 10.82
C HIS A 191 7.02 7.53 10.35
N ASN A 192 5.86 8.16 10.52
CA ASN A 192 5.61 9.52 10.02
C ASN A 192 6.47 10.60 10.69
N GLN A 193 6.93 10.38 11.92
CA GLN A 193 7.91 11.26 12.60
C GLN A 193 9.30 11.20 11.95
N ARG A 194 9.61 10.13 11.23
CA ARG A 194 10.91 9.87 10.60
C ARG A 194 10.82 9.84 9.08
N ALA A 195 9.64 10.16 8.54
CA ALA A 195 9.37 10.11 7.12
C ALA A 195 10.25 11.14 6.37
N ARG A 196 10.70 10.72 5.20
CA ARG A 196 11.47 11.54 4.26
C ARG A 196 10.82 11.42 2.89
N PRO A 197 10.99 12.42 2.01
CA PRO A 197 10.54 12.31 0.63
C PRO A 197 10.96 10.98 0.00
N LYS A 198 10.04 10.36 -0.72
CA LYS A 198 10.28 9.11 -1.47
C LYS A 198 10.79 9.49 -2.85
N THR A 199 12.07 9.24 -3.08
CA THR A 199 12.79 9.57 -4.32
C THR A 199 13.54 8.35 -4.84
N GLY A 200 13.84 8.34 -6.15
CA GLY A 200 14.67 7.28 -6.74
C GLY A 200 13.98 5.92 -6.77
N TYR A 201 12.75 5.86 -7.28
CA TYR A 201 12.05 4.58 -7.41
C TYR A 201 12.81 3.64 -8.35
N ALA A 202 13.42 2.60 -7.80
CA ALA A 202 14.03 1.52 -8.56
C ALA A 202 15.02 2.00 -9.66
N THR A 203 15.86 2.99 -9.36
CA THR A 203 16.77 3.62 -10.35
C THR A 203 17.68 2.62 -11.05
N GLU A 204 18.20 1.64 -10.32
CA GLU A 204 19.10 0.60 -10.85
C GLU A 204 18.37 -0.64 -11.37
N SER A 205 17.04 -0.61 -11.39
CA SER A 205 16.24 -1.78 -11.77
C SER A 205 16.07 -1.88 -13.27
N LYS A 206 16.01 -3.11 -13.77
CA LYS A 206 15.80 -3.37 -15.20
C LYS A 206 14.51 -2.76 -15.74
N ILE A 207 13.51 -2.50 -14.90
CA ILE A 207 12.25 -1.85 -15.29
C ILE A 207 12.44 -0.44 -15.88
N ARG A 208 13.59 0.18 -15.61
CA ARG A 208 13.99 1.50 -16.13
C ARG A 208 14.71 1.40 -17.49
N HIS A 209 15.09 0.21 -17.95
CA HIS A 209 15.73 0.06 -19.25
C HIS A 209 14.72 0.24 -20.40
N PRO A 210 15.14 0.85 -21.53
CA PRO A 210 14.31 0.97 -22.72
C PRO A 210 13.77 -0.38 -23.23
N ASP A 211 14.58 -1.43 -23.07
CA ASP A 211 14.34 -2.79 -23.57
C ASP A 211 13.69 -3.72 -22.54
N TYR A 212 13.19 -3.19 -21.41
CA TYR A 212 12.53 -4.01 -20.39
C TYR A 212 11.38 -4.81 -21.05
N PRO A 213 11.31 -6.15 -20.84
CA PRO A 213 10.52 -7.03 -21.68
C PRO A 213 9.05 -6.61 -21.76
N PHE A 214 8.68 -6.17 -22.97
CA PHE A 214 7.32 -5.97 -23.43
C PHE A 214 6.67 -7.34 -23.64
N LYS A 215 6.45 -8.12 -22.57
CA LYS A 215 5.63 -9.32 -22.71
C LYS A 215 4.16 -8.90 -22.82
N ALA A 216 3.79 -8.46 -24.03
CA ALA A 216 2.47 -8.75 -24.55
C ALA A 216 2.41 -10.28 -24.67
N ALA A 217 1.63 -10.91 -23.79
CA ALA A 217 1.21 -12.28 -24.01
C ALA A 217 0.22 -12.30 -25.18
#